data_AF-X1BT65-F1
#
_entry.id   AF-X1BT65-F1
#
_cell.length_a   1.000
_cell.length_b   1.000
_cell.length_c   1.000
_cell.angle_alpha   90.00
_cell.angle_beta   90.00
_cell.angle_gamma   90.00
#
_symmetry.space_group_name_H-M   'P 1'
#
loop_
_entity.id
_entity.type
_entity.pdbx_description
1 polymer ?
#
loop_
_entity_poly.entity_id
_entity_poly.type
_entity_poly.pdbx_seq_one_letter_code
_entity_poly.pdbx_strand_id
1 'polypeptide(L)'
;MSLCIQILALANAITHRDYRSTSRVQVRIFDDRIEFWNPGRLPEGWTVETLKKKHESKPFNPLFAKAFFWIKYIEEVGTGTNKI
;
A
#
# COMPACT_ATOMS: atom_id res chain seq x y z
N MET A 1 -4.97 12.17 11.02
CA MET A 1 -5.04 10.82 10.39
C MET A 1 -5.02 9.77 11.51
N SER A 2 -5.97 8.83 11.53
CA SER A 2 -6.06 7.81 12.61
C SER A 2 -4.88 6.81 12.53
N LEU A 3 -4.43 6.28 13.66
CA LEU A 3 -3.35 5.28 13.76
C LEU A 3 -3.60 4.06 12.84
N CYS A 4 -4.87 3.66 12.69
CA CYS A 4 -5.26 2.55 11.82
C CYS A 4 -4.93 2.81 10.34
N ILE A 5 -5.13 4.04 9.86
CA ILE A 5 -4.84 4.45 8.48
C ILE A 5 -3.33 4.45 8.22
N GLN A 6 -2.52 4.85 9.21
CA GLN A 6 -1.06 4.82 9.13
C GLN A 6 -0.52 3.38 9.02
N ILE A 7 -1.07 2.45 9.79
CA ILE A 7 -0.70 1.02 9.73
C ILE A 7 -1.03 0.44 8.35
N LEU A 8 -2.22 0.74 7.82
CA LEU A 8 -2.65 0.30 6.50
C LEU A 8 -1.75 0.83 5.38
N ALA A 9 -1.40 2.12 5.44
CA ALA A 9 -0.51 2.73 4.46
C ALA A 9 0.90 2.11 4.47
N LEU A 10 1.43 1.82 5.65
CA LEU A 10 2.72 1.13 5.80
C LEU A 10 2.65 -0.31 5.25
N ALA A 11 1.61 -1.07 5.59
CA ALA A 11 1.42 -2.44 5.11
C ALA A 11 1.30 -2.49 3.58
N ASN A 12 0.58 -1.53 2.98
CA ASN A 12 0.49 -1.40 1.52
C ASN A 12 1.87 -1.11 0.89
N ALA A 13 2.63 -0.18 1.45
CA ALA A 13 3.97 0.16 0.95
C ALA A 13 4.94 -1.05 1.00
N ILE A 14 4.84 -1.90 2.03
CA ILE A 14 5.63 -3.14 2.15
C ILE A 14 5.16 -4.20 1.14
N THR A 15 3.84 -4.36 0.99
CA THR A 15 3.23 -5.38 0.12
C THR A 15 3.51 -5.12 -1.35
N HIS A 16 3.46 -3.87 -1.78
CA HIS A 16 3.65 -3.44 -3.17
C HIS A 16 5.09 -3.07 -3.51
N ARG A 17 6.05 -3.30 -2.59
CA ARG A 17 7.47 -3.09 -2.84
C ARG A 17 8.00 -4.05 -3.90
N ASP A 18 8.76 -3.55 -4.88
CA ASP A 18 9.60 -4.36 -5.75
C ASP A 18 10.87 -4.77 -4.98
N TYR A 19 10.92 -6.03 -4.55
CA TYR A 19 12.03 -6.56 -3.77
C TYR A 19 13.31 -6.78 -4.58
N ARG A 20 13.27 -6.61 -5.90
CA ARG A 20 14.46 -6.62 -6.76
C ARG A 20 15.20 -5.29 -6.73
N SER A 21 14.54 -4.21 -6.28
CA SER A 21 15.17 -2.92 -6.07
C SER A 21 15.95 -2.89 -4.75
N THR A 22 17.10 -2.22 -4.73
CA THR A 22 17.85 -1.93 -3.49
C THR A 22 17.23 -0.79 -2.67
N SER A 23 16.30 -0.03 -3.26
CA SER A 23 15.61 1.09 -2.60
C SER A 23 14.69 0.61 -1.48
N ARG A 24 14.62 1.34 -0.37
CA ARG A 24 13.80 0.97 0.81
C ARG A 24 12.43 1.63 0.77
N VAL A 25 11.47 1.09 1.53
CA VAL A 25 10.26 1.83 1.90
C VAL A 25 10.68 3.03 2.73
N GLN A 26 10.13 4.21 2.43
CA GLN A 26 10.40 5.46 3.11
C GLN A 26 9.11 5.98 3.72
N VAL A 27 9.18 6.37 5.00
CA VAL A 27 8.12 7.11 5.68
C VAL A 27 8.67 8.51 5.94
N ARG A 28 8.04 9.51 5.36
CA ARG A 28 8.42 10.91 5.52
C ARG A 28 7.34 11.60 6.32
N ILE A 29 7.72 12.25 7.40
CA ILE A 29 6.80 12.94 8.31
C ILE A 29 7.05 14.43 8.13
N PHE A 30 5.99 15.15 7.80
CA PHE A 30 5.94 16.60 7.68
C PHE A 30 4.98 17.15 8.73
N ASP A 31 4.98 18.46 8.92
CA ASP A 31 4.12 19.12 9.91
C ASP A 31 2.62 18.91 9.61
N ASP A 32 2.25 18.74 8.33
CA ASP A 32 0.86 18.63 7.86
C ASP A 32 0.47 17.23 7.35
N ARG A 33 1.43 16.34 7.08
CA ARG A 33 1.17 15.04 6.46
C ARG A 33 2.24 13.99 6.71
N ILE A 34 1.90 12.75 6.43
CA ILE A 34 2.85 11.63 6.37
C ILE A 34 2.80 11.06 4.95
N GLU A 35 3.96 10.94 4.32
CA GLU A 35 4.11 10.32 3.00
C GLU A 35 4.75 8.94 3.13
N PHE A 36 4.11 7.94 2.53
CA PHE A 36 4.65 6.58 2.39
C PHE A 36 5.10 6.38 0.95
N TRP A 37 6.35 6.01 0.76
CA TRP A 37 6.93 5.77 -0.56
C TRP A 37 7.62 4.41 -0.59
N ASN A 38 7.48 3.68 -1.69
CA ASN A 38 8.22 2.44 -1.93
C ASN A 38 8.62 2.34 -3.40
N PRO A 39 9.74 1.65 -3.71
CA PRO A 39 9.98 1.25 -5.09
C PRO A 39 8.88 0.25 -5.46
N GLY A 40 8.00 0.64 -6.36
CA GLY A 40 6.86 -0.16 -6.79
C GLY A 40 6.27 0.47 -8.02
N ARG A 41 5.62 -0.33 -8.85
CA ARG A 41 4.95 0.14 -10.06
C ARG A 41 3.50 -0.30 -10.02
N LEU A 42 2.65 0.56 -10.58
CA LEU A 42 1.26 0.17 -10.78
C LEU A 42 1.20 -0.99 -11.80
N PRO A 43 0.22 -1.90 -11.66
CA PRO A 43 -0.05 -2.89 -12.68
C PRO A 43 -0.29 -2.22 -14.04
N GLU A 44 -0.02 -2.93 -15.12
CA GLU A 44 -0.21 -2.41 -16.46
C GLU A 44 -1.67 -1.97 -16.69
N GLY A 45 -1.86 -0.78 -17.27
CA GLY A 45 -3.18 -0.17 -17.49
C GLY A 45 -3.80 0.52 -16.27
N TRP A 46 -3.11 0.59 -15.13
CA TRP A 46 -3.60 1.29 -13.95
C TRP A 46 -3.10 2.75 -13.91
N THR A 47 -4.02 3.66 -13.59
CA THR A 47 -3.75 5.09 -13.38
C THR A 47 -4.05 5.47 -11.93
N VAL A 48 -3.64 6.67 -11.52
CA VAL A 48 -3.97 7.21 -10.18
C VAL A 48 -5.48 7.36 -10.02
N GLU A 49 -6.20 7.68 -11.11
CA GLU A 49 -7.65 7.77 -11.14
C GLU A 49 -8.31 6.40 -10.94
N THR A 50 -7.69 5.33 -11.44
CA THR A 50 -8.14 3.95 -11.20
C THR A 50 -8.02 3.58 -9.72
N LEU A 51 -6.97 4.07 -9.02
CA LEU A 51 -6.75 3.82 -7.59
C LEU A 51 -7.81 4.42 -6.67
N LYS A 52 -8.48 5.48 -7.12
CA LYS A 52 -9.56 6.17 -6.40
C LYS A 52 -10.94 5.52 -6.60
N LYS A 53 -11.02 4.48 -7.44
CA LYS A 53 -12.25 3.74 -7.72
C LYS A 53 -12.19 2.36 -7.07
N LYS A 54 -13.34 1.69 -6.97
CA LYS A 54 -13.37 0.30 -6.51
C LYS A 54 -12.58 -0.56 -7.50
N HIS A 55 -11.55 -1.23 -7.00
CA HIS A 55 -10.63 -2.03 -7.79
C HIS A 55 -10.16 -3.26 -7.02
N GLU A 56 -9.69 -4.27 -7.74
CA GLU A 56 -9.09 -5.48 -7.15
C GLU A 56 -7.70 -5.16 -6.61
N SER A 57 -7.40 -5.53 -5.36
CA SER A 57 -6.02 -5.41 -4.86
C SER A 57 -5.15 -6.46 -5.56
N LYS A 58 -4.24 -6.01 -6.43
CA LYS A 58 -3.25 -6.88 -7.09
C LYS A 58 -1.87 -6.65 -6.47
N PRO A 59 -1.55 -7.31 -5.34
CA PRO A 59 -0.28 -7.14 -4.66
C PRO A 59 0.88 -7.68 -5.49
N PHE A 60 1.99 -6.94 -5.51
CA PHE A 60 3.21 -7.38 -6.19
C PHE A 60 3.80 -8.63 -5.51
N ASN A 61 3.62 -8.75 -4.18
CA ASN A 61 4.07 -9.87 -3.38
C ASN A 61 2.90 -10.51 -2.62
N PRO A 62 2.29 -11.58 -3.16
CA PRO A 62 1.13 -12.23 -2.53
C PRO A 62 1.39 -12.79 -1.13
N LEU A 63 2.64 -13.17 -0.82
CA LEU A 63 3.00 -13.71 0.50
C LEU A 63 2.87 -12.65 1.60
N PHE A 64 3.33 -11.43 1.35
CA PHE A 64 3.17 -10.33 2.29
C PHE A 64 1.70 -9.94 2.44
N ALA A 65 0.96 -9.87 1.33
CA ALA A 65 -0.48 -9.60 1.37
C ALA A 65 -1.22 -10.63 2.25
N LYS A 66 -0.93 -11.93 2.07
CA LYS A 66 -1.54 -13.00 2.84
C LYS A 66 -1.17 -12.92 4.33
N ALA A 67 0.09 -12.63 4.65
CA ALA A 67 0.53 -12.45 6.03
C ALA A 67 -0.16 -11.25 6.70
N PHE A 68 -0.25 -10.10 6.02
CA PHE A 68 -0.92 -8.91 6.54
C PHE A 68 -2.44 -9.10 6.68
N PHE A 69 -3.05 -9.87 5.78
CA PHE A 69 -4.46 -10.25 5.89
C PHE A 69 -4.71 -11.11 7.14
N TRP A 70 -3.86 -12.10 7.40
CA TRP A 70 -3.99 -12.99 8.57
C TRP A 70 -3.86 -12.25 9.91
N ILE A 71 -2.98 -11.24 9.98
CA ILE A 71 -2.87 -10.40 11.18
C ILE A 71 -3.87 -9.23 11.20
N LYS A 72 -4.82 -9.20 10.25
CA LYS A 72 -5.88 -8.18 10.11
C LYS A 72 -5.37 -6.74 9.91
N TYR A 73 -4.20 -6.58 9.29
CA TYR A 73 -3.62 -5.26 8.98
C TYR A 73 -4.08 -4.72 7.62
N ILE A 74 -4.52 -5.59 6.71
CA ILE A 74 -5.14 -5.21 5.43
C ILE A 74 -6.43 -5.99 5.19
N GLU A 75 -7.37 -5.39 4.47
CA GLU A 75 -8.56 -6.08 3.95
C GLU A 75 -8.23 -6.73 2.60
N GLU A 76 -8.82 -7.89 2.29
CA GLU A 76 -8.57 -8.64 1.05
C GLU A 76 -9.02 -7.88 -0.21
N VAL A 77 -10.00 -6.98 -0.04
CA VAL A 77 -10.55 -6.15 -1.11
C VAL A 77 -9.74 -4.85 -1.20
N GLY A 78 -9.51 -4.33 -2.41
CA GLY A 78 -8.82 -3.06 -2.68
C GLY A 78 -9.57 -1.80 -2.19
N THR A 79 -10.24 -1.87 -1.04
CA THR A 79 -10.90 -0.78 -0.34
C THR A 79 -9.91 0.07 0.46
N GLY A 80 -8.70 -0.44 0.73
CA GLY A 80 -7.74 0.23 1.61
C GLY A 80 -7.24 1.59 1.08
N THR A 81 -6.98 1.72 -0.22
CA THR A 81 -6.59 2.99 -0.85
C THR A 81 -7.70 4.03 -0.87
N ASN A 82 -8.98 3.61 -0.79
CA ASN A 82 -10.12 4.53 -0.75
C ASN A 82 -10.37 5.11 0.66
N LYS A 83 -9.65 4.62 1.69
CA LYS A 83 -9.74 5.07 3.09
C LYS A 83 -8.57 5.98 3.50
N ILE A 84 -7.60 6.21 2.61
CA ILE A 84 -6.40 7.06 2.79
C ILE A 84 -6.65 8.36 2.04
#